data_AF-A0A0R1SIW4-F1
#
_entry.id   AF-A0A0R1SIW4-F1
#
_cell.length_a   1.000
_cell.length_b   1.000
_cell.length_c   1.000
_cell.angle_alpha   90.00
_cell.angle_beta   90.00
_cell.angle_gamma   90.00
#
_symmetry.space_group_name_H-M   'P 1'
#
loop_
_entity.id
_entity.type
_entity.pdbx_description
1 polymer ?
#
loop_
_entity_poly.entity_id
_entity_poly.type
_entity_poly.pdbx_seq_one_letter_code
_entity_poly.pdbx_strand_id
1 'polypeptide(L)'
;MVDNNYYTNRIAQHNLNLAVRLAKIVKKHAPKKLKELGVHKHEIQHLEHISQSIYLPYNSKLQINAQDDSFFNKPRWPFDTTPKENYPLLLHYHPLTIYRHQVAKQADTILAEFLFPQDTDKEQLKREYDYYEDITTHDSSLSRSVFSMVAARLKNSKQAYDYFMTTARMDLVDLQGNTEDGLHLSNLGGSWLALTAGFAGMTLEEGNLHLVNNLPKEWQGLSYRMLLQQNLLEIKITKDNIDVEILEGPAMDVMINGNWQRISPDRKSEVVYN
;
A
#
# COMPACT_ATOMS: atom_id res chain seq x y z
N MET A 1 6.46 -19.14 14.77
CA MET A 1 7.65 -18.34 14.45
C MET A 1 7.98 -18.55 12.99
N VAL A 2 8.33 -17.48 12.30
CA VAL A 2 8.69 -17.48 10.88
C VAL A 2 9.98 -16.68 10.71
N ASP A 3 10.74 -16.99 9.67
CA ASP A 3 11.98 -16.28 9.31
C ASP A 3 11.79 -15.58 7.96
N ASN A 4 12.51 -14.46 7.78
CA ASN A 4 12.56 -13.70 6.53
C ASN A 4 11.18 -13.30 5.98
N ASN A 5 10.28 -12.80 6.83
CA ASN A 5 9.01 -12.29 6.33
C ASN A 5 9.23 -11.18 5.29
N TYR A 6 8.64 -11.31 4.09
CA TYR A 6 8.92 -10.41 2.97
C TYR A 6 8.63 -8.95 3.30
N TYR A 7 7.46 -8.67 3.87
CA TYR A 7 7.10 -7.32 4.30
C TYR A 7 8.10 -6.74 5.31
N THR A 8 8.46 -7.52 6.32
CA THR A 8 9.41 -7.12 7.37
C THR A 8 10.78 -6.81 6.79
N ASN A 9 11.32 -7.72 5.98
CA ASN A 9 12.63 -7.56 5.37
C ASN A 9 12.64 -6.35 4.41
N ARG A 10 11.58 -6.17 3.63
CA ARG A 10 11.51 -5.07 2.66
C ARG A 10 11.36 -3.70 3.32
N ILE A 11 10.62 -3.59 4.42
CA ILE A 11 10.57 -2.35 5.22
C ILE A 11 11.90 -2.11 5.93
N ALA A 12 12.55 -3.14 6.46
CA ALA A 12 13.87 -2.99 7.07
C ALA A 12 14.89 -2.45 6.05
N GLN A 13 14.88 -2.99 4.82
CA GLN A 13 15.70 -2.50 3.72
C GLN A 13 15.40 -1.03 3.40
N HIS A 14 14.13 -0.65 3.30
CA HIS A 14 13.73 0.74 3.09
C HIS A 14 14.27 1.67 4.19
N ASN A 15 14.09 1.28 5.46
CA ASN A 15 14.52 2.10 6.59
C ASN A 15 16.05 2.29 6.63
N LEU A 16 16.82 1.24 6.36
CA LEU A 16 18.28 1.32 6.28
C LEU A 16 18.72 2.24 5.14
N ASN A 17 18.11 2.10 3.95
CA ASN A 17 18.38 2.99 2.82
C ASN A 17 18.03 4.45 3.14
N LEU A 18 16.91 4.68 3.83
CA LEU A 18 16.49 6.00 4.27
C LEU A 18 17.49 6.60 5.27
N ALA A 19 17.94 5.83 6.27
CA ALA A 19 18.94 6.26 7.24
C ALA A 19 20.26 6.68 6.55
N VAL A 20 20.73 5.88 5.58
CA VAL A 20 21.92 6.20 4.77
C VAL A 20 21.73 7.49 3.97
N ARG A 21 20.57 7.64 3.30
CA ARG A 21 20.23 8.85 2.52
C ARG A 21 20.20 10.10 3.41
N LEU A 22 19.53 10.02 4.56
CA LEU A 22 19.45 11.12 5.52
C LEU A 22 20.82 11.47 6.11
N ALA A 23 21.64 10.47 6.44
CA ALA A 23 23.00 10.71 6.93
C ALA A 23 23.86 11.44 5.87
N LYS A 24 23.73 11.08 4.58
CA LYS A 24 24.39 11.78 3.47
C LYS A 24 23.92 13.25 3.36
N ILE A 25 22.62 13.50 3.51
CA ILE A 25 22.04 14.86 3.51
C ILE A 25 22.54 15.68 4.71
N VAL A 26 22.44 15.15 5.92
CA VAL A 26 22.89 15.83 7.15
C VAL A 26 24.38 16.09 7.11
N LYS A 27 25.20 15.16 6.61
CA LYS A 27 26.64 15.37 6.43
C LYS A 27 26.94 16.56 5.51
N LYS A 28 26.15 16.74 4.44
CA LYS A 28 26.32 17.82 3.47
C LYS A 28 25.91 19.19 4.05
N HIS A 29 24.82 19.24 4.80
CA HIS A 29 24.21 20.51 5.24
C HIS A 29 24.51 20.89 6.71
N ALA A 30 24.74 19.92 7.58
CA ALA A 30 24.94 20.11 9.02
C ALA A 30 25.95 19.09 9.61
N PRO A 31 27.22 19.10 9.19
CA PRO A 31 28.21 18.07 9.57
C PRO A 31 28.49 17.99 11.08
N LYS A 32 28.32 19.08 11.83
CA LYS A 32 28.44 19.06 13.31
C LYS A 32 27.33 18.21 13.94
N LYS A 33 26.10 18.29 13.40
CA LYS A 33 24.94 17.54 13.92
C LYS A 33 25.14 16.03 13.82
N LEU A 34 25.75 15.57 12.72
CA LEU A 34 26.05 14.14 12.54
C LEU A 34 26.99 13.62 13.64
N LYS A 35 27.99 14.43 14.04
CA LYS A 35 28.89 14.10 15.15
C LYS A 35 28.17 14.11 16.50
N GLU A 36 27.29 15.07 16.74
CA GLU A 36 26.49 15.15 17.98
C GLU A 36 25.57 13.94 18.15
N LEU A 37 25.02 13.42 17.05
CA LEU A 37 24.20 12.21 17.03
C LEU A 37 25.02 10.93 17.22
N GLY A 38 26.35 11.02 17.30
CA GLY A 38 27.24 9.85 17.41
C GLY A 38 27.30 9.00 16.14
N VAL A 39 26.85 9.51 14.99
CA VAL A 39 26.79 8.74 13.74
C VAL A 39 28.14 8.80 13.03
N HIS A 40 28.80 7.66 12.93
CA HIS A 40 30.11 7.53 12.33
C HIS A 40 30.07 7.07 10.86
N LYS A 41 31.13 7.37 10.09
CA LYS A 41 31.23 6.96 8.68
C LYS A 41 31.13 5.43 8.50
N HIS A 42 31.73 4.66 9.42
CA HIS A 42 31.72 3.21 9.35
C HIS A 42 30.32 2.63 9.57
N GLU A 43 29.51 3.23 10.45
CA GLU A 43 28.11 2.82 10.66
C GLU A 43 27.28 3.06 9.40
N ILE A 44 27.42 4.23 8.76
CA ILE A 44 26.71 4.52 7.51
C ILE A 44 27.05 3.48 6.42
N GLN A 45 28.33 3.14 6.28
CA GLN A 45 28.79 2.12 5.33
C GLN A 45 28.27 0.73 5.69
N HIS A 46 28.19 0.40 6.98
CA HIS A 46 27.66 -0.86 7.46
C HIS A 46 26.15 -0.99 7.19
N LEU A 47 25.37 0.06 7.47
CA LEU A 47 23.93 0.10 7.17
C LEU A 47 23.66 -0.02 5.66
N GLU A 48 24.47 0.64 4.83
CA GLU A 48 24.40 0.52 3.36
C GLU A 48 24.72 -0.90 2.90
N HIS A 49 25.72 -1.56 3.50
CA HIS A 49 26.04 -2.95 3.20
C HIS A 49 24.91 -3.92 3.61
N ILE A 50 24.32 -3.73 4.80
CA ILE A 50 23.19 -4.54 5.27
C ILE A 50 22.00 -4.35 4.34
N SER A 51 21.64 -3.12 3.98
CA SER A 51 20.47 -2.87 3.13
C SER A 51 20.57 -3.54 1.76
N GLN A 52 21.77 -3.57 1.18
CA GLN A 52 22.07 -4.26 -0.09
C GLN A 52 22.07 -5.79 0.04
N SER A 53 22.23 -6.32 1.25
CA SER A 53 22.36 -7.76 1.51
C SER A 53 21.09 -8.38 2.10
N ILE A 54 20.04 -7.59 2.35
CA ILE A 54 18.76 -8.10 2.85
C ILE A 54 18.17 -9.08 1.83
N TYR A 55 17.88 -10.28 2.31
CA TYR A 55 17.20 -11.30 1.55
C TYR A 55 15.69 -11.03 1.47
N LEU A 56 15.13 -11.11 0.27
CA LEU A 56 13.69 -11.04 0.02
C LEU A 56 13.26 -12.40 -0.54
N PRO A 57 12.39 -13.15 0.15
CA PRO A 57 12.06 -14.50 -0.27
C PRO A 57 11.19 -14.48 -1.53
N TYR A 58 11.57 -15.29 -2.52
CA TYR A 58 10.88 -15.39 -3.80
C TYR A 58 10.71 -16.84 -4.20
N ASN A 59 9.51 -17.21 -4.63
CA ASN A 59 9.21 -18.54 -5.14
C ASN A 59 9.28 -18.53 -6.67
N SER A 60 10.32 -19.14 -7.23
CA SER A 60 10.55 -19.18 -8.69
C SER A 60 9.53 -20.00 -9.48
N LYS A 61 8.86 -20.97 -8.85
CA LYS A 61 7.84 -21.81 -9.52
C LYS A 61 6.52 -21.07 -9.68
N LEU A 62 6.09 -20.38 -8.63
CA LEU A 62 4.89 -19.55 -8.61
C LEU A 62 5.14 -18.16 -9.19
N GLN A 63 6.42 -17.75 -9.27
CA GLN A 63 6.89 -16.45 -9.70
C GLN A 63 6.27 -15.31 -8.88
N ILE A 64 6.27 -15.46 -7.55
CA ILE A 64 5.73 -14.53 -6.56
C ILE A 64 6.67 -14.40 -5.35
N ASN A 65 6.66 -13.25 -4.69
CA ASN A 65 7.28 -13.05 -3.38
C ASN A 65 6.63 -14.00 -2.35
N ALA A 66 7.43 -14.72 -1.58
CA ALA A 66 6.91 -15.60 -0.51
C ALA A 66 6.63 -14.78 0.75
N GLN A 67 5.64 -15.16 1.55
CA GLN A 67 5.36 -14.39 2.77
C GLN A 67 6.47 -14.58 3.81
N ASP A 68 7.04 -15.79 3.87
CA ASP A 68 8.16 -16.19 4.73
C ASP A 68 8.82 -17.47 4.16
N ASP A 69 9.99 -17.84 4.67
CA ASP A 69 10.77 -19.00 4.18
C ASP A 69 10.01 -20.33 4.19
N SER A 70 9.10 -20.50 5.15
CA SER A 70 8.36 -21.74 5.35
C SER A 70 6.98 -21.74 4.69
N PHE A 71 6.51 -20.59 4.18
CA PHE A 71 5.11 -20.38 3.83
C PHE A 71 4.58 -21.42 2.84
N PHE A 72 5.28 -21.63 1.72
CA PHE A 72 4.87 -22.57 0.68
C PHE A 72 5.10 -24.05 1.03
N ASN A 73 5.78 -24.35 2.14
CA ASN A 73 5.95 -25.71 2.64
C ASN A 73 4.77 -26.16 3.52
N LYS A 74 3.91 -25.21 3.94
CA LYS A 74 2.71 -25.49 4.73
C LYS A 74 1.59 -26.00 3.82
N PRO A 75 0.72 -26.93 4.29
CA PRO A 75 -0.52 -27.25 3.57
C PRO A 75 -1.42 -26.01 3.42
N ARG A 76 -2.21 -25.95 2.35
CA ARG A 76 -3.29 -24.96 2.23
C ARG A 76 -4.38 -25.25 3.25
N TRP A 77 -4.93 -24.20 3.85
CA TRP A 77 -6.13 -24.33 4.69
C TRP A 77 -7.34 -24.71 3.82
N PRO A 78 -8.25 -25.57 4.29
CA PRO A 78 -9.40 -26.01 3.50
C PRO A 78 -10.52 -24.96 3.51
N PHE A 79 -10.27 -23.80 2.88
CA PHE A 79 -11.20 -22.66 2.83
C PHE A 79 -12.59 -23.07 2.31
N ASP A 80 -12.65 -23.87 1.24
CA ASP A 80 -13.90 -24.30 0.60
C ASP A 80 -14.85 -25.10 1.52
N THR A 81 -14.28 -25.81 2.49
CA THR A 81 -15.05 -26.65 3.43
C THR A 81 -15.08 -26.07 4.83
N THR A 82 -14.48 -24.90 5.06
CA THR A 82 -14.52 -24.24 6.36
C THR A 82 -15.87 -23.54 6.53
N PRO A 83 -16.66 -23.86 7.57
CA PRO A 83 -17.95 -23.20 7.81
C PRO A 83 -17.79 -21.69 7.99
N LYS A 84 -18.75 -20.90 7.47
CA LYS A 84 -18.69 -19.43 7.52
C LYS A 84 -18.74 -18.90 8.95
N GLU A 85 -19.46 -19.58 9.82
CA GLU A 85 -19.57 -19.32 11.25
C GLU A 85 -18.27 -19.59 12.03
N ASN A 86 -17.27 -20.24 11.42
CA ASN A 86 -15.97 -20.48 12.03
C ASN A 86 -14.95 -19.38 11.70
N TYR A 87 -15.41 -18.22 11.20
CA TYR A 87 -14.62 -17.02 10.99
C TYR A 87 -15.04 -15.94 12.01
N PRO A 88 -14.10 -15.15 12.55
CA PRO A 88 -12.65 -15.18 12.31
C PRO A 88 -11.94 -16.44 12.81
N LEU A 89 -11.02 -17.03 12.02
CA LEU A 89 -10.45 -18.36 12.34
C LEU A 89 -9.84 -18.43 13.75
N LEU A 90 -9.21 -17.35 14.20
CA LEU A 90 -8.55 -17.27 15.51
C LEU A 90 -9.51 -17.45 16.69
N LEU A 91 -10.81 -17.19 16.51
CA LEU A 91 -11.82 -17.37 17.56
C LEU A 91 -12.37 -18.80 17.62
N HIS A 92 -12.15 -19.61 16.58
CA HIS A 92 -12.74 -20.95 16.44
C HIS A 92 -11.70 -22.08 16.40
N TYR A 93 -10.45 -21.77 16.05
CA TYR A 93 -9.38 -22.75 15.94
C TYR A 93 -8.17 -22.35 16.78
N HIS A 94 -7.52 -23.36 17.38
CA HIS A 94 -6.30 -23.13 18.13
C HIS A 94 -5.21 -22.51 17.22
N PRO A 95 -4.47 -21.47 17.65
CA PRO A 95 -3.48 -20.79 16.81
C PRO A 95 -2.44 -21.72 16.17
N LEU A 96 -2.00 -22.75 16.90
CA LEU A 96 -1.06 -23.76 16.38
C LEU A 96 -1.62 -24.62 15.23
N THR A 97 -2.94 -24.65 15.04
CA THR A 97 -3.56 -25.26 13.87
C THR A 97 -3.44 -24.32 12.68
N ILE A 98 -3.81 -23.05 12.86
CA ILE A 98 -3.79 -22.02 11.81
C ILE A 98 -2.36 -21.77 11.32
N TYR A 99 -1.39 -21.59 12.21
CA TYR A 99 0.00 -21.26 11.87
C TYR A 99 0.75 -22.33 11.07
N ARG A 100 0.21 -23.56 11.03
CA ARG A 100 0.75 -24.66 10.22
C ARG A 100 0.18 -24.70 8.80
N HIS A 101 -0.71 -23.78 8.46
CA HIS A 101 -1.31 -23.68 7.13
C HIS A 101 -0.93 -22.38 6.44
N GLN A 102 -1.14 -22.36 5.13
CA GLN A 102 -1.10 -21.14 4.32
C GLN A 102 -2.38 -20.34 4.58
N VAL A 103 -2.31 -19.46 5.58
CA VAL A 103 -3.39 -18.56 5.97
C VAL A 103 -2.79 -17.19 6.26
N ALA A 104 -3.35 -16.16 5.63
CA ALA A 104 -3.07 -14.78 6.01
C ALA A 104 -4.30 -14.19 6.70
N LYS A 105 -4.10 -13.58 7.87
CA LYS A 105 -5.19 -12.84 8.55
C LYS A 105 -5.61 -11.59 7.77
N GLN A 106 -4.62 -10.95 7.15
CA GLN A 106 -4.70 -9.66 6.50
C GLN A 106 -3.58 -9.52 5.47
N ALA A 107 -3.59 -8.42 4.70
CA ALA A 107 -2.51 -8.10 3.77
C ALA A 107 -1.14 -8.07 4.47
N ASP A 108 -0.19 -8.85 3.92
CA ASP A 108 1.21 -8.96 4.35
C ASP A 108 2.11 -8.68 3.13
N THR A 109 2.34 -9.67 2.26
CA THR A 109 3.03 -9.46 0.97
C THR A 109 2.34 -8.37 0.15
N ILE A 110 1.01 -8.42 0.03
CA ILE A 110 0.22 -7.41 -0.69
C ILE A 110 0.35 -6.00 -0.08
N LEU A 111 0.61 -5.88 1.23
CA LEU A 111 0.89 -4.59 1.84
C LEU A 111 2.27 -4.07 1.43
N ALA A 112 3.29 -4.93 1.34
CA ALA A 112 4.59 -4.53 0.81
C ALA A 112 4.47 -4.07 -0.65
N GLU A 113 3.72 -4.79 -1.48
CA GLU A 113 3.44 -4.40 -2.87
C GLU A 113 2.71 -3.06 -2.97
N PHE A 114 1.79 -2.79 -2.05
CA PHE A 114 1.13 -1.49 -1.98
C PHE A 114 2.13 -0.36 -1.68
N LEU A 115 3.00 -0.55 -0.68
CA LEU A 115 3.96 0.45 -0.19
C LEU A 115 5.14 0.68 -1.15
N PHE A 116 5.51 -0.32 -1.94
CA PHE A 116 6.67 -0.28 -2.82
C PHE A 116 6.29 -0.65 -4.27
N PRO A 117 5.43 0.14 -4.94
CA PRO A 117 4.87 -0.18 -6.25
C PRO A 117 5.91 -0.43 -7.36
N GLN A 118 7.12 0.10 -7.21
CA GLN A 118 8.21 -0.03 -8.18
C GLN A 118 8.97 -1.35 -8.11
N ASP A 119 8.78 -2.15 -7.06
CA ASP A 119 9.55 -3.37 -6.84
C ASP A 119 9.09 -4.54 -7.71
N THR A 120 7.82 -4.50 -8.12
CA THR A 120 7.13 -5.62 -8.74
C THR A 120 6.40 -5.16 -10.00
N ASP A 121 6.59 -5.89 -11.10
CA ASP A 121 5.88 -5.61 -12.33
C ASP A 121 4.40 -6.02 -12.24
N LYS A 122 3.59 -5.57 -13.20
CA LYS A 122 2.15 -5.81 -13.21
C LYS A 122 1.79 -7.30 -13.26
N GLU A 123 2.56 -8.12 -13.96
CA GLU A 123 2.27 -9.54 -14.15
C GLU A 123 2.58 -10.33 -12.88
N GLN A 124 3.68 -10.03 -12.21
CA GLN A 124 4.00 -10.58 -10.89
C GLN A 124 2.98 -10.13 -9.84
N LEU A 125 2.65 -8.83 -9.80
CA LEU A 125 1.67 -8.30 -8.87
C LEU A 125 0.31 -8.99 -9.03
N LYS A 126 -0.09 -9.30 -10.27
CA LYS A 126 -1.33 -10.04 -10.53
C LYS A 126 -1.28 -11.44 -9.93
N ARG A 127 -0.20 -12.21 -10.16
CA ARG A 127 -0.05 -13.56 -9.59
C ARG A 127 -0.03 -13.54 -8.07
N GLU A 128 0.67 -12.56 -7.48
CA GLU A 128 0.68 -12.35 -6.04
C GLU A 128 -0.70 -12.04 -5.50
N TYR A 129 -1.40 -11.09 -6.13
CA TYR A 129 -2.74 -10.71 -5.72
C TYR A 129 -3.69 -11.89 -5.75
N ASP A 130 -3.77 -12.60 -6.89
CA ASP A 130 -4.65 -13.77 -7.04
C ASP A 130 -4.33 -14.82 -5.96
N TYR A 131 -3.05 -15.12 -5.73
CA TYR A 131 -2.64 -16.13 -4.75
C TYR A 131 -2.96 -15.74 -3.31
N TYR A 132 -2.62 -14.52 -2.93
CA TYR A 132 -2.76 -14.05 -1.56
C TYR A 132 -4.21 -13.73 -1.21
N GLU A 133 -5.03 -13.33 -2.18
CA GLU A 133 -6.47 -13.16 -1.97
C GLU A 133 -7.12 -14.50 -1.58
N ASP A 134 -6.82 -15.57 -2.32
CA ASP A 134 -7.36 -16.92 -2.08
C ASP A 134 -7.05 -17.50 -0.69
N ILE A 135 -6.01 -16.98 0.00
CA ILE A 135 -5.58 -17.48 1.32
C ILE A 135 -5.75 -16.44 2.45
N THR A 136 -6.28 -15.26 2.15
CA THR A 136 -6.50 -14.21 3.15
C THR A 136 -7.91 -14.26 3.71
N THR A 137 -8.04 -14.36 5.03
CA THR A 137 -9.35 -14.45 5.70
C THR A 137 -10.06 -13.10 5.84
N HIS A 138 -9.29 -12.01 5.77
CA HIS A 138 -9.78 -10.65 6.01
C HIS A 138 -10.42 -10.47 7.42
N ASP A 139 -9.92 -11.23 8.39
CA ASP A 139 -10.30 -11.17 9.81
C ASP A 139 -9.86 -9.87 10.49
N SER A 140 -9.07 -9.04 9.80
CA SER A 140 -8.66 -7.72 10.24
C SER A 140 -9.38 -6.64 9.43
N SER A 141 -9.82 -5.59 10.13
CA SER A 141 -10.42 -4.41 9.50
C SER A 141 -9.46 -3.70 8.53
N LEU A 142 -8.15 -3.82 8.74
CA LEU A 142 -7.13 -3.24 7.85
C LEU A 142 -6.99 -3.97 6.50
N SER A 143 -7.48 -5.20 6.38
CA SER A 143 -7.13 -6.01 5.21
C SER A 143 -7.76 -5.50 3.93
N ARG A 144 -9.06 -5.22 3.96
CA ARG A 144 -9.86 -5.00 2.74
C ARG A 144 -9.47 -3.72 2.00
N SER A 145 -9.07 -2.66 2.72
CA SER A 145 -8.62 -1.42 2.10
C SER A 145 -7.34 -1.62 1.27
N VAL A 146 -6.39 -2.42 1.76
CA VAL A 146 -5.15 -2.73 1.03
C VAL A 146 -5.46 -3.53 -0.24
N PHE A 147 -6.29 -4.56 -0.13
CA PHE A 147 -6.73 -5.34 -1.28
C PHE A 147 -7.54 -4.51 -2.29
N SER A 148 -8.34 -3.53 -1.83
CA SER A 148 -9.03 -2.58 -2.71
C SER A 148 -8.03 -1.73 -3.51
N MET A 149 -7.02 -1.14 -2.84
CA MET A 149 -6.03 -0.29 -3.48
C MET A 149 -5.19 -1.04 -4.52
N VAL A 150 -4.75 -2.26 -4.20
CA VAL A 150 -3.95 -3.07 -5.13
C VAL A 150 -4.80 -3.58 -6.31
N ALA A 151 -6.07 -3.98 -6.08
CA ALA A 151 -6.99 -4.31 -7.17
C ALA A 151 -7.25 -3.11 -8.10
N ALA A 152 -7.39 -1.90 -7.55
CA ALA A 152 -7.55 -0.68 -8.35
C ALA A 152 -6.32 -0.45 -9.25
N ARG A 153 -5.11 -0.62 -8.70
CA ARG A 153 -3.84 -0.53 -9.45
C ARG A 153 -3.75 -1.59 -10.57
N LEU A 154 -4.26 -2.80 -10.32
CA LEU A 154 -4.35 -3.88 -11.32
C LEU A 154 -5.47 -3.68 -12.35
N LYS A 155 -6.24 -2.58 -12.26
CA LYS A 155 -7.45 -2.33 -13.06
C LYS A 155 -8.54 -3.39 -12.89
N ASN A 156 -8.54 -4.12 -11.76
CA ASN A 156 -9.64 -5.01 -11.39
C ASN A 156 -10.73 -4.20 -10.66
N SER A 157 -11.44 -3.35 -11.42
CA SER A 157 -12.37 -2.36 -10.87
C SER A 157 -13.48 -2.96 -10.01
N LYS A 158 -14.00 -4.14 -10.38
CA LYS A 158 -15.07 -4.79 -9.63
C LYS A 158 -14.60 -5.17 -8.22
N GLN A 159 -13.51 -5.93 -8.12
CA GLN A 159 -12.99 -6.38 -6.83
C GLN A 159 -12.49 -5.20 -5.98
N ALA A 160 -11.87 -4.21 -6.62
CA ALA A 160 -11.47 -2.97 -5.95
C ALA A 160 -12.65 -2.25 -5.29
N TYR A 161 -13.77 -2.14 -6.03
CA TYR A 161 -14.99 -1.51 -5.56
C TYR A 161 -15.68 -2.33 -4.45
N ASP A 162 -15.80 -3.65 -4.61
CA ASP A 162 -16.43 -4.51 -3.60
C ASP A 162 -15.70 -4.44 -2.26
N TYR A 163 -14.36 -4.50 -2.27
CA TYR A 163 -13.56 -4.32 -1.06
C TYR A 163 -13.69 -2.91 -0.48
N PHE A 164 -13.66 -1.87 -1.33
CA PHE A 164 -13.86 -0.50 -0.87
C PHE A 164 -15.19 -0.33 -0.16
N MET A 165 -16.29 -0.82 -0.75
CA MET A 165 -17.62 -0.70 -0.16
C MET A 165 -17.71 -1.44 1.17
N THR A 166 -17.00 -2.57 1.30
CA THR A 166 -16.91 -3.31 2.56
C THR A 166 -16.13 -2.51 3.62
N THR A 167 -15.00 -1.91 3.25
CA THR A 167 -14.21 -1.03 4.12
C THR A 167 -15.03 0.19 4.55
N ALA A 168 -15.63 0.92 3.61
CA ALA A 168 -16.34 2.18 3.88
C ALA A 168 -17.61 1.99 4.72
N ARG A 169 -18.24 0.80 4.66
CA ARG A 169 -19.49 0.50 5.38
C ARG A 169 -19.29 -0.28 6.68
N MET A 170 -18.08 -0.73 6.99
CA MET A 170 -17.79 -1.70 8.06
C MET A 170 -18.52 -1.41 9.38
N ASP A 171 -18.30 -0.22 9.95
CA ASP A 171 -18.91 0.17 11.23
C ASP A 171 -20.40 0.56 11.08
N LEU A 172 -20.83 0.98 9.89
CA LEU A 172 -22.24 1.35 9.64
C LEU A 172 -23.18 0.13 9.61
N VAL A 173 -22.64 -1.04 9.26
CA VAL A 173 -23.39 -2.30 9.17
C VAL A 173 -22.96 -3.33 10.22
N ASP A 174 -22.12 -2.91 11.18
CA ASP A 174 -21.51 -3.78 12.19
C ASP A 174 -20.94 -5.07 11.61
N LEU A 175 -20.15 -4.94 10.54
CA LEU A 175 -19.70 -6.08 9.73
C LEU A 175 -18.89 -7.12 10.53
N GLN A 176 -18.16 -6.67 11.55
CA GLN A 176 -17.33 -7.51 12.41
C GLN A 176 -18.06 -7.93 13.71
N GLY A 177 -19.29 -7.46 13.93
CA GLY A 177 -20.10 -7.78 15.12
C GLY A 177 -19.57 -7.21 16.43
N ASN A 178 -18.77 -6.15 16.37
CA ASN A 178 -18.06 -5.56 17.50
C ASN A 178 -17.92 -4.04 17.41
N THR A 179 -18.74 -3.36 16.59
CA THR A 179 -18.73 -1.89 16.53
C THR A 179 -19.11 -1.26 17.88
N GLU A 180 -19.86 -1.96 18.73
CA GLU A 180 -20.16 -1.49 20.10
C GLU A 180 -18.91 -1.33 20.98
N ASP A 181 -17.84 -2.09 20.71
CA ASP A 181 -16.57 -2.00 21.42
C ASP A 181 -15.75 -0.76 20.99
N GLY A 182 -16.10 -0.16 19.85
CA GLY A 182 -15.48 1.06 19.33
C GLY A 182 -15.33 1.05 17.80
N LEU A 183 -15.13 2.25 17.25
CA LEU A 183 -14.92 2.41 15.80
C LEU A 183 -13.58 1.83 15.34
N HIS A 184 -13.57 1.23 14.16
CA HIS A 184 -12.34 0.72 13.54
C HIS A 184 -11.53 1.85 12.89
N LEU A 185 -10.84 2.67 13.70
CA LEU A 185 -10.15 3.89 13.24
C LEU A 185 -9.15 3.64 12.09
N SER A 186 -8.41 2.54 12.12
CA SER A 186 -7.49 2.18 11.03
C SER A 186 -8.23 1.89 9.72
N ASN A 187 -9.43 1.32 9.78
CA ASN A 187 -10.28 1.08 8.61
C ASN A 187 -10.90 2.39 8.07
N LEU A 188 -11.22 3.34 8.94
CA LEU A 188 -11.64 4.69 8.51
C LEU A 188 -10.52 5.39 7.71
N GLY A 189 -9.29 5.35 8.23
CA GLY A 189 -8.11 5.83 7.48
C GLY A 189 -7.89 5.05 6.18
N GLY A 190 -8.07 3.72 6.21
CA GLY A 190 -8.04 2.86 5.04
C GLY A 190 -9.07 3.22 3.96
N SER A 191 -10.25 3.70 4.36
CA SER A 191 -11.28 4.18 3.42
C SER A 191 -10.81 5.41 2.64
N TRP A 192 -10.17 6.36 3.32
CA TRP A 192 -9.59 7.54 2.68
C TRP A 192 -8.43 7.16 1.75
N LEU A 193 -7.55 6.25 2.18
CA LEU A 193 -6.45 5.75 1.34
C LEU A 193 -6.96 5.00 0.10
N ALA A 194 -8.03 4.21 0.22
CA ALA A 194 -8.63 3.55 -0.93
C ALA A 194 -9.13 4.54 -1.99
N LEU A 195 -9.69 5.68 -1.56
CA LEU A 195 -10.06 6.77 -2.47
C LEU A 195 -8.84 7.41 -3.13
N THR A 196 -7.86 7.83 -2.33
CA THR A 196 -6.74 8.67 -2.80
C THR A 196 -5.60 7.85 -3.42
N ALA A 197 -5.03 6.89 -2.69
CA ALA A 197 -3.94 6.05 -3.18
C ALA A 197 -4.42 4.87 -4.06
N GLY A 198 -5.68 4.43 -3.91
CA GLY A 198 -6.28 3.38 -4.74
C GLY A 198 -6.88 3.93 -6.04
N PHE A 199 -8.09 4.48 -5.95
CA PHE A 199 -8.87 4.89 -7.13
C PHE A 199 -8.34 6.13 -7.84
N ALA A 200 -7.83 7.12 -7.11
CA ALA A 200 -7.11 8.25 -7.71
C ALA A 200 -5.67 7.92 -8.11
N GLY A 201 -5.18 6.72 -7.74
CA GLY A 201 -3.84 6.24 -8.09
C GLY A 201 -2.73 7.16 -7.62
N MET A 202 -2.93 7.84 -6.48
CA MET A 202 -2.00 8.83 -5.95
C MET A 202 -0.74 8.16 -5.39
N THR A 203 0.43 8.57 -5.90
CA THR A 203 1.74 8.24 -5.31
C THR A 203 2.60 9.50 -5.17
N LEU A 204 3.60 9.43 -4.28
CA LEU A 204 4.60 10.48 -4.11
C LEU A 204 5.99 9.91 -4.40
N GLU A 205 6.62 10.38 -5.46
CA GLU A 205 7.93 9.93 -5.91
C GLU A 205 8.91 11.10 -5.90
N GLU A 206 9.95 10.99 -5.08
CA GLU A 206 10.94 12.06 -4.87
C GLU A 206 10.35 13.44 -4.53
N GLY A 207 9.14 13.45 -3.95
CA GLY A 207 8.42 14.67 -3.58
C GLY A 207 7.45 15.19 -4.65
N ASN A 208 7.37 14.55 -5.83
CA ASN A 208 6.42 14.91 -6.87
C ASN A 208 5.11 14.12 -6.73
N LEU A 209 3.99 14.77 -7.03
CA LEU A 209 2.67 14.15 -7.04
C LEU A 209 2.44 13.40 -8.34
N HIS A 210 2.10 12.11 -8.24
CA HIS A 210 1.76 11.25 -9.35
C HIS A 210 0.30 10.82 -9.21
N LEU A 211 -0.46 10.83 -10.31
CA LEU A 211 -1.86 10.42 -10.37
C LEU A 211 -2.09 9.48 -11.56
N VAL A 212 -2.88 8.43 -11.32
CA VAL A 212 -3.32 7.47 -12.33
C VAL A 212 -4.81 7.19 -12.14
N ASN A 213 -5.60 7.37 -13.19
CA ASN A 213 -7.05 7.18 -13.07
C ASN A 213 -7.39 5.69 -12.96
N ASN A 214 -7.80 5.26 -11.77
CA ASN A 214 -8.28 3.91 -11.49
C ASN A 214 -9.77 3.90 -11.08
N LEU A 215 -10.54 4.95 -11.41
CA LEU A 215 -11.93 5.05 -10.96
C LEU A 215 -12.76 3.81 -11.36
N PRO A 216 -13.64 3.35 -10.46
CA PRO A 216 -14.54 2.25 -10.77
C PRO A 216 -15.66 2.74 -11.70
N LYS A 217 -16.24 1.83 -12.49
CA LYS A 217 -17.29 2.17 -13.47
C LYS A 217 -18.55 2.77 -12.82
N GLU A 218 -18.75 2.46 -11.53
CA GLU A 218 -19.84 2.89 -10.66
C GLU A 218 -19.79 4.39 -10.35
N TRP A 219 -18.63 5.04 -10.48
CA TRP A 219 -18.48 6.47 -10.15
C TRP A 219 -18.46 7.34 -11.41
N GLN A 220 -19.09 8.50 -11.32
CA GLN A 220 -18.98 9.56 -12.32
C GLN A 220 -17.71 10.39 -12.12
N GLY A 221 -17.26 10.50 -10.87
CA GLY A 221 -16.01 11.15 -10.53
C GLY A 221 -15.69 11.08 -9.04
N LEU A 222 -14.50 11.56 -8.69
CA LEU A 222 -13.96 11.70 -7.34
C LEU A 222 -13.31 13.07 -7.24
N SER A 223 -13.63 13.81 -6.18
CA SER A 223 -12.99 15.09 -5.88
C SER A 223 -12.52 15.10 -4.43
N TYR A 224 -11.30 15.56 -4.20
CA TYR A 224 -10.76 15.76 -2.85
C TYR A 224 -9.74 16.88 -2.83
N ARG A 225 -9.41 17.34 -1.62
CA ARG A 225 -8.35 18.33 -1.39
C ARG A 225 -7.28 17.76 -0.49
N MET A 226 -6.04 18.23 -0.68
CA MET A 226 -4.91 17.85 0.17
C MET A 226 -3.88 18.97 0.25
N LEU A 227 -3.12 18.97 1.34
CA LEU A 227 -1.96 19.83 1.49
C LEU A 227 -0.70 19.04 1.15
N LEU A 228 0.10 19.55 0.19
CA LEU A 228 1.36 18.94 -0.23
C LEU A 228 2.43 20.02 -0.42
N GLN A 229 3.54 19.95 0.33
CA GLN A 229 4.70 20.85 0.17
C GLN A 229 4.32 22.35 0.05
N GLN A 230 3.45 22.85 0.95
CA GLN A 230 2.91 24.23 0.96
C GLN A 230 1.80 24.52 -0.06
N ASN A 231 1.39 23.54 -0.87
CA ASN A 231 0.27 23.69 -1.81
C ASN A 231 -1.01 23.07 -1.28
N LEU A 232 -2.08 23.86 -1.18
CA LEU A 232 -3.44 23.34 -1.05
C LEU A 232 -3.95 23.00 -2.46
N LEU A 233 -4.08 21.71 -2.73
CA LEU A 233 -4.50 21.18 -4.03
C LEU A 233 -5.96 20.76 -3.99
N GLU A 234 -6.67 21.00 -5.10
CA GLU A 234 -7.92 20.32 -5.43
C GLU A 234 -7.67 19.36 -6.58
N ILE A 235 -8.03 18.09 -6.37
CA ILE A 235 -7.88 17.01 -7.36
C ILE A 235 -9.30 16.57 -7.72
N LYS A 236 -9.60 16.59 -9.02
CA LYS A 236 -10.86 16.09 -9.59
C LYS A 236 -10.54 15.04 -10.64
N ILE A 237 -11.21 13.91 -10.53
CA ILE A 237 -11.04 12.80 -11.46
C ILE A 237 -12.43 12.42 -11.94
N THR A 238 -12.60 12.31 -13.25
CA THR A 238 -13.78 11.75 -13.89
C THR A 238 -13.37 10.53 -14.70
N LYS A 239 -14.31 9.90 -15.41
CA LYS A 239 -13.96 8.82 -16.35
C LYS A 239 -13.00 9.31 -17.43
N ASP A 240 -13.17 10.56 -17.84
CA ASP A 240 -12.58 11.14 -19.04
C ASP A 240 -11.44 12.14 -18.75
N ASN A 241 -11.21 12.50 -17.48
CA ASN A 241 -10.24 13.55 -17.13
C ASN A 241 -9.61 13.40 -15.73
N ILE A 242 -8.39 13.93 -15.55
CA ILE A 242 -7.82 14.29 -14.24
C ILE A 242 -7.45 15.78 -14.28
N ASP A 243 -8.04 16.54 -13.35
CA ASP A 243 -7.68 17.94 -13.10
C ASP A 243 -6.98 18.07 -11.75
N VAL A 244 -5.88 18.83 -11.74
CA VAL A 244 -5.21 19.29 -10.52
C VAL A 244 -5.11 20.81 -10.55
N GLU A 245 -5.63 21.43 -9.49
CA GLU A 245 -5.65 22.88 -9.28
C GLU A 245 -4.93 23.23 -7.97
N ILE A 246 -4.05 24.23 -8.02
CA ILE A 246 -3.47 24.84 -6.82
C ILE A 246 -4.43 25.93 -6.36
N LEU A 247 -5.09 25.71 -5.22
CA LEU A 247 -5.94 26.73 -4.59
C LEU A 247 -5.09 27.76 -3.82
N GLU A 248 -3.98 27.32 -3.24
CA GLU A 248 -3.01 28.15 -2.52
C GLU A 248 -1.63 27.51 -2.62
N GLY A 249 -0.58 28.30 -2.83
CA GLY A 249 0.81 27.85 -2.85
C GLY A 249 1.55 28.11 -4.18
N PRO A 250 2.85 27.75 -4.26
CA PRO A 250 3.67 27.99 -5.45
C PRO A 250 3.42 26.97 -6.57
N ALA A 251 3.74 27.36 -7.80
CA ALA A 251 3.72 26.44 -8.94
C ALA A 251 4.55 25.17 -8.67
N MET A 252 4.05 24.02 -9.12
CA MET A 252 4.69 22.71 -8.94
C MET A 252 4.52 21.82 -10.17
N ASP A 253 5.35 20.78 -10.25
CA ASP A 253 5.23 19.74 -11.27
C ASP A 253 4.43 18.54 -10.73
N VAL A 254 3.54 18.03 -11.57
CA VAL A 254 2.73 16.85 -11.31
C VAL A 254 2.84 15.87 -12.47
N MET A 255 2.81 14.58 -12.18
CA MET A 255 2.80 13.51 -13.17
C MET A 255 1.38 12.95 -13.28
N ILE A 256 0.74 13.10 -14.44
CA ILE A 256 -0.62 12.60 -14.67
C ILE A 256 -0.58 11.56 -15.79
N ASN A 257 -0.90 10.31 -15.46
CA ASN A 257 -0.85 9.17 -16.39
C ASN A 257 0.46 9.09 -17.20
N GLY A 258 1.60 9.35 -16.55
CA GLY A 258 2.92 9.30 -17.18
C GLY A 258 3.34 10.56 -17.95
N ASN A 259 2.53 11.63 -17.93
CA ASN A 259 2.87 12.92 -18.53
C ASN A 259 3.14 13.99 -17.47
N TRP A 260 4.31 14.61 -17.53
CA TRP A 260 4.67 15.74 -16.66
C TRP A 260 3.88 17.01 -17.04
N GLN A 261 3.34 17.67 -16.04
CA GLN A 261 2.67 18.97 -16.17
C GLN A 261 3.11 19.93 -15.09
N ARG A 262 3.36 21.18 -15.49
CA ARG A 262 3.58 22.30 -14.58
C ARG A 262 2.26 22.99 -14.31
N ILE A 263 1.83 23.02 -13.05
CA ILE A 263 0.63 23.74 -12.59
C ILE A 263 1.00 24.98 -11.79
N SER A 264 0.14 26.00 -11.83
CA SER A 264 0.27 27.25 -11.08
C SER A 264 -1.11 27.74 -10.61
N PRO A 265 -1.22 28.64 -9.62
CA PRO A 265 -2.51 29.14 -9.15
C PRO A 265 -3.44 29.64 -10.28
N ASP A 266 -2.88 30.23 -11.34
CA ASP A 266 -3.64 30.74 -12.49
C ASP A 266 -3.81 29.74 -13.64
N ARG A 267 -3.30 28.50 -13.51
CA ARG A 267 -3.27 27.50 -14.58
C ARG A 267 -3.49 26.08 -14.06
N LYS A 268 -4.60 25.47 -14.49
CA LYS A 268 -4.95 24.08 -14.19
C LYS A 268 -4.18 23.10 -15.08
N SER A 269 -3.92 21.91 -14.55
CA SER A 269 -3.61 20.75 -15.38
C SER A 269 -4.91 20.09 -15.82
N GLU A 270 -4.98 19.68 -17.08
CA GLU A 270 -6.10 18.92 -17.65
C GLU A 270 -5.50 17.85 -18.57
N VAL A 271 -5.97 16.59 -18.41
CA VAL A 271 -5.64 15.49 -19.32
C VAL A 271 -6.93 14.80 -19.70
N VAL A 272 -7.47 15.18 -20.86
CA VAL A 272 -8.64 14.53 -21.45
C VAL A 272 -8.22 13.21 -22.11
N TYR A 273 -8.90 12.12 -21.80
CA TYR A 273 -8.75 10.84 -22.50
C TYR A 273 -9.46 10.91 -23.86
N ASN A 274 -8.84 10.35 -24.90
CA ASN A 274 -9.49 10.03 -26.18
C ASN A 274 -9.88 8.55 -26.20
#